data_AF-A0A662GSL2-F1
#
_entry.id   AF-A0A662GSL2-F1
#
_cell.length_a   1.000
_cell.length_b   1.000
_cell.length_c   1.000
_cell.angle_alpha   90.00
_cell.angle_beta   90.00
_cell.angle_gamma   90.00
#
_symmetry.space_group_name_H-M   'P 1'
#
loop_
_entity.id
_entity.type
_entity.pdbx_description
1 polymer ?
#
loop_
_entity_poly.entity_id
_entity_poly.type
_entity_poly.pdbx_seq_one_letter_code
_entity_poly.pdbx_strand_id
1 'polypeptide(L)' 'AAASSAICGLGETAYKQLGKDGLEAVVLWGEDGYVVARRAGECVVVAVANRHVKLGLLLLWVKKLAERIANELP' A
#
# COMPACT_ATOMS: atom_id res chain seq x y z
N ALA A 1 8.99 -5.50 10.32
CA ALA A 1 8.54 -5.15 8.96
C ALA A 1 9.74 -4.60 8.19
N ALA A 2 10.22 -5.31 7.18
CA ALA A 2 11.34 -4.88 6.33
C ALA A 2 11.05 -5.15 4.85
N ALA A 3 10.47 -6.31 4.53
CA ALA A 3 10.00 -6.64 3.20
C ALA A 3 8.94 -5.65 2.68
N SER A 4 8.02 -5.21 3.53
CA SER A 4 6.92 -4.33 3.13
C SER A 4 7.37 -2.89 2.81
N SER A 5 8.32 -2.35 3.57
CA SER A 5 8.92 -1.05 3.29
C SER A 5 9.80 -1.11 2.03
N ALA A 6 10.52 -2.22 1.83
CA ALA A 6 11.29 -2.45 0.62
C ALA A 6 10.38 -2.52 -0.63
N ILE A 7 9.28 -3.27 -0.59
CA ILE A 7 8.33 -3.37 -1.71
C ILE A 7 7.69 -2.00 -2.03
N CYS A 8 7.33 -1.23 -1.01
CA CYS A 8 6.77 0.11 -1.22
C CYS A 8 7.80 1.05 -1.86
N GLY A 9 9.04 1.05 -1.36
CA GLY A 9 10.12 1.85 -1.93
C GLY A 9 10.45 1.47 -3.37
N LEU A 10 10.56 0.18 -3.68
CA LEU A 10 10.78 -0.29 -5.05
C LEU A 10 9.62 0.08 -5.97
N GLY A 11 8.38 -0.03 -5.49
CA GLY A 11 7.19 0.40 -6.22
C GLY A 11 7.24 1.89 -6.56
N GLU A 12 7.64 2.74 -5.62
CA GLU A 12 7.79 4.19 -5.85
C GLU A 12 8.89 4.49 -6.87
N THR A 13 10.04 3.81 -6.78
CA THR A 13 11.11 3.97 -7.76
C THR A 13 10.65 3.54 -9.15
N ALA A 14 10.00 2.38 -9.28
CA ALA A 14 9.48 1.90 -10.55
C ALA A 14 8.42 2.86 -11.13
N TYR A 15 7.52 3.38 -10.30
CA TYR A 15 6.49 4.33 -10.73
C TYR A 15 7.09 5.66 -11.21
N LYS A 16 8.12 6.16 -10.53
CA LYS A 16 8.89 7.34 -10.95
C LYS A 16 9.61 7.12 -12.28
N GLN A 17 10.19 5.95 -12.50
CA GLN A 17 10.82 5.62 -13.79
C GLN A 17 9.83 5.60 -14.96
N LEU A 18 8.54 5.37 -14.69
CA LEU A 18 7.46 5.51 -15.66
C LEU A 18 7.01 6.96 -15.89
N GLY A 19 7.70 7.95 -15.32
CA GLY A 19 7.35 9.37 -15.40
C GLY A 19 6.09 9.73 -14.61
N LYS A 20 5.72 8.91 -13.61
CA LYS A 20 4.54 9.15 -12.77
C LYS A 20 4.96 9.47 -11.34
N ASP A 21 4.18 10.36 -10.71
CA ASP A 21 4.35 10.73 -9.30
C ASP A 21 3.10 10.40 -8.49
N GLY A 22 3.25 10.39 -7.16
CA GLY A 22 2.13 10.14 -6.24
C GLY A 22 1.62 8.71 -6.31
N LEU A 23 2.51 7.74 -6.08
CA LEU A 23 2.10 6.34 -5.99
C LEU A 23 1.06 6.17 -4.87
N GLU A 24 -0.16 5.80 -5.25
CA GLU A 24 -1.29 5.68 -4.33
C GLU A 24 -1.21 4.41 -3.46
N ALA A 25 -0.79 3.28 -4.04
CA ALA A 25 -0.55 2.01 -3.34
C ALA A 25 0.22 1.03 -4.24
N VAL A 26 0.91 0.07 -3.63
CA VAL A 26 1.37 -1.16 -4.29
C VAL A 26 0.37 -2.28 -3.96
N VAL A 27 -0.06 -3.01 -4.99
CA VAL A 27 -0.99 -4.14 -4.82
C VAL A 27 -0.36 -5.39 -5.44
N LEU A 28 -0.17 -6.43 -4.64
CA LEU A 28 0.28 -7.74 -5.09
C LEU A 28 -0.91 -8.69 -5.14
N TRP A 29 -1.08 -9.36 -6.27
CA TRP A 29 -2.16 -10.31 -6.52
C TRP A 29 -1.55 -11.70 -6.53
N GLY A 30 -2.09 -12.60 -5.71
CA GLY A 30 -1.71 -14.00 -5.67
C GLY A 30 -2.95 -14.90 -5.69
N GLU A 31 -2.72 -16.21 -5.81
CA GLU A 31 -3.80 -17.20 -5.87
C GLU A 31 -4.69 -17.18 -4.61
N ASP A 32 -4.09 -16.93 -3.45
CA ASP A 32 -4.79 -16.93 -2.17
C ASP A 32 -5.37 -15.57 -1.77
N GLY A 33 -5.06 -14.51 -2.51
CA GLY A 33 -5.61 -13.18 -2.27
C GLY A 33 -4.65 -12.04 -2.58
N TYR A 34 -4.65 -11.04 -1.70
CA TYR A 34 -4.08 -9.73 -1.99
C TYR A 34 -3.21 -9.22 -0.85
N VAL A 35 -2.11 -8.58 -1.22
CA VAL A 35 -1.32 -7.74 -0.31
C VAL A 35 -1.36 -6.31 -0.82
N VAL A 36 -1.85 -5.39 0.00
CA VAL A 36 -1.88 -3.95 -0.29
C VAL A 36 -0.88 -3.26 0.63
N ALA A 37 0.05 -2.50 0.06
CA ALA A 37 0.98 -1.68 0.81
C ALA A 37 0.83 -0.21 0.40
N ARG A 38 0.74 0.69 1.38
CA ARG A 38 0.60 2.13 1.17
C ARG A 38 1.46 2.91 2.16
N ARG A 39 2.12 3.97 1.69
CA ARG A 39 2.86 4.89 2.55
C ARG A 39 1.92 5.72 3.43
N ALA A 40 2.31 5.91 4.69
CA ALA A 40 1.63 6.72 5.68
C ALA A 40 2.69 7.51 6.47
N GLY A 41 3.08 8.69 5.99
CA GLY A 41 4.21 9.44 6.53
C GLY A 41 5.52 8.63 6.40
N GLU A 42 6.24 8.48 7.52
CA GLU A 42 7.45 7.64 7.61
C GLU A 42 7.14 6.14 7.75
N CYS A 43 5.87 5.78 7.89
CA CYS A 43 5.41 4.40 8.06
C CYS A 43 4.83 3.82 6.77
N VAL A 44 4.59 2.50 6.79
CA VAL A 44 3.90 1.78 5.71
C VAL A 44 2.75 0.96 6.31
N VAL A 45 1.54 1.20 5.80
CA VAL A 45 0.36 0.38 6.11
C VAL A 45 0.34 -0.80 5.15
N VAL A 46 0.18 -2.00 5.70
CA VAL A 46 0.11 -3.25 4.95
C VAL A 46 -1.15 -3.99 5.34
N ALA A 47 -1.96 -4.36 4.36
CA ALA A 47 -3.11 -5.22 4.54
C ALA A 47 -2.93 -6.50 3.73
N VAL A 48 -3.22 -7.64 4.36
CA VAL A 48 -3.26 -8.96 3.73
C VAL A 48 -4.70 -9.44 3.79
N ALA A 49 -5.24 -9.85 2.66
CA ALA A 49 -6.63 -10.28 2.57
C ALA A 49 -6.75 -11.50 1.66
N ASN A 50 -7.71 -12.37 1.95
CA ASN A 50 -7.98 -13.52 1.09
C ASN A 50 -8.66 -13.09 -0.23
N ARG A 51 -8.73 -14.02 -1.19
CA ARG A 51 -9.33 -13.79 -2.51
C ARG A 51 -10.82 -13.41 -2.51
N HIS A 52 -11.55 -13.61 -1.41
CA HIS A 52 -12.97 -13.29 -1.32
C HIS A 52 -13.24 -11.84 -0.85
N VAL A 53 -12.18 -11.09 -0.54
CA VAL A 53 -12.32 -9.70 -0.14
C VAL A 53 -12.89 -8.85 -1.29
N LYS A 54 -13.77 -7.91 -0.95
CA LYS A 54 -14.15 -6.84 -1.87
C LYS A 54 -12.95 -5.92 -2.05
N LEU A 55 -12.10 -6.17 -3.05
CA LEU A 55 -10.82 -5.48 -3.23
C LEU A 55 -10.96 -3.95 -3.25
N GLY A 56 -11.97 -3.40 -3.93
CA GLY A 56 -12.23 -1.96 -3.92
C GLY A 56 -12.49 -1.39 -2.52
N LEU A 57 -13.16 -2.15 -1.65
CA LEU A 57 -13.39 -1.75 -0.27
C LEU A 57 -12.10 -1.84 0.56
N LEU A 58 -11.30 -2.90 0.37
CA LEU A 58 -9.99 -3.03 1.01
C LEU A 58 -9.09 -1.83 0.69
N LEU A 59 -9.01 -1.44 -0.59
CA LEU A 59 -8.24 -0.27 -1.03
C LEU A 59 -8.72 1.02 -0.35
N LEU A 60 -10.05 1.22 -0.27
CA LEU A 60 -10.63 2.37 0.42
C LEU A 60 -10.25 2.41 1.91
N TRP A 61 -10.30 1.27 2.59
CA TRP A 61 -9.94 1.18 4.01
C TRP A 61 -8.47 1.46 4.24
N VAL A 62 -7.57 0.86 3.44
CA VAL A 62 -6.12 1.08 3.55
C VAL A 62 -5.79 2.55 3.31
N LYS A 63 -6.43 3.18 2.32
CA LYS A 63 -6.28 4.63 2.07
C LYS A 63 -6.65 5.45 3.30
N LYS A 64 -7.87 5.28 3.83
CA LYS A 64 -8.35 6.04 5.00
C LYS A 64 -7.49 5.81 6.23
N LEU A 65 -7.04 4.58 6.44
CA LEU A 65 -6.18 4.23 7.57
C LEU A 65 -4.80 4.89 7.44
N ALA A 66 -4.21 4.85 6.24
CA ALA A 66 -2.92 5.50 5.98
C ALA A 66 -3.00 7.02 6.16
N GLU A 67 -4.07 7.66 5.68
CA GLU A 67 -4.31 9.09 5.89
C GLU A 67 -4.46 9.42 7.38
N ARG A 68 -5.19 8.60 8.14
CA ARG A 68 -5.32 8.80 9.59
C ARG A 68 -3.99 8.64 10.32
N ILE A 69 -3.23 7.60 9.98
CA ILE A 69 -1.90 7.34 10.56
C ILE A 69 -0.95 8.48 10.26
N ALA A 70 -0.92 8.96 9.01
CA ALA A 70 -0.06 10.09 8.61
C ALA A 70 -0.41 11.41 9.31
N ASN A 71 -1.65 11.57 9.78
CA ASN A 71 -2.09 12.75 10.51
C ASN A 71 -1.86 12.64 12.03
N GLU A 72 -1.85 11.41 12.58
CA GLU A 72 -1.72 11.19 14.04
C GLU A 72 -0.31 10.85 14.49
N LEU A 73 0.56 10.38 13.59
CA LEU A 73 1.96 10.11 13.85
C LEU A 73 2.82 11.11 13.06
N PRO A 74 3.74 11.85 13.72
CA PRO A 74 4.61 12.82 13.07
C PRO A 74 5.58 12.16 12.07
#